data_AF-A0A8K1FJI9-F1
#
_entry.id   AF-A0A8K1FJI9-F1
#
_cell.length_a   1.000
_cell.length_b   1.000
_cell.length_c   1.000
_cell.angle_alpha   90.00
_cell.angle_beta   90.00
_cell.angle_gamma   90.00
#
_symmetry.space_group_name_H-M   'P 1'
#
loop_
_entity.id
_entity.type
_entity.pdbx_description
1 polymer ?
#
loop_
_entity_poly.entity_id
_entity_poly.type
_entity_poly.pdbx_seq_one_letter_code
_entity_poly.pdbx_strand_id
1 'polypeptide(L)'
;MGQQRRDRRGKRAHGGGIRSLWLPLLGGIFFIYCIFLVRVQLYTSTTSSAANAIGGREMREADDMFTSAPVAVAKAMRSEKELLDPPKRLGQVARVTPEPAIHVGAMNKQTTTPPTLAALESEDNNAAQPVVPKRPMQPIDGNDPQPVVPKRPEQPVKDDAAQPPVVAKANEDNGAQPPVAAKRPLQPPLIQPVAEKATLKPEEAPKPAEADVAREAPTQETAVDVPIPTTQVVAQGKQPLSFADRHETLAGYDETIEYLASYQATPGESLFLFFTCSDSKFKPSDWDPECGQSAKVIYDVFAKSPSTNRLVTVLAGSEYFWTHKNPFRDDRDLRIKSLPTLLKWHGKSGETSGMLFSESLLDEPFLRYLFKNADRPDQFLNPAAMVETKEIITVQTREEYDHALEEYKQEAAPRRPLYLYFVSGRIADNNRPWCPYCRYSELPMEYSFYAFAPPNALLIRVEVTPSYQEWKQPNAYNQDPALGPLRGVPGFFSTKLDEQTKTYTFERYYERFDRLPSLRHLFLDLVPK
;
A
#
# COMPACT_ATOMS: atom_id res chain seq x y z
N MET A 1 82.70 15.09 -35.93
CA MET A 1 83.52 13.97 -36.44
C MET A 1 84.02 13.17 -35.24
N GLY A 2 83.95 11.83 -35.29
CA GLY A 2 84.65 10.96 -34.34
C GLY A 2 83.75 10.08 -33.47
N GLN A 3 83.27 8.97 -34.05
CA GLN A 3 82.82 7.78 -33.30
C GLN A 3 83.94 7.25 -32.41
N GLN A 4 83.61 6.76 -31.21
CA GLN A 4 84.35 5.61 -30.68
C GLN A 4 83.51 4.72 -29.76
N ARG A 5 83.31 3.51 -30.27
CA ARG A 5 82.84 2.30 -29.59
C ARG A 5 83.66 2.03 -28.32
N ARG A 6 83.00 1.57 -27.25
CA ARG A 6 83.60 0.60 -26.33
C ARG A 6 82.60 -0.47 -25.94
N ASP A 7 82.99 -1.68 -26.29
CA ASP A 7 82.32 -2.94 -26.04
C ASP A 7 82.96 -3.63 -24.81
N ARG A 8 82.10 -4.33 -24.05
CA ARG A 8 82.32 -5.58 -23.30
C ARG A 8 83.34 -5.66 -22.14
N ARG A 9 82.80 -6.00 -20.96
CA ARG A 9 83.00 -7.21 -20.12
C ARG A 9 82.37 -6.91 -18.74
N GLY A 10 81.43 -7.66 -18.17
CA GLY A 10 81.27 -9.10 -18.11
C GLY A 10 81.52 -9.57 -16.67
N LYS A 11 80.48 -9.61 -15.82
CA LYS A 11 80.47 -10.35 -14.55
C LYS A 11 79.13 -11.07 -14.39
N ARG A 12 79.20 -12.39 -14.37
CA ARG A 12 78.11 -13.34 -14.09
C ARG A 12 77.79 -13.28 -12.59
N ALA A 13 76.52 -13.22 -12.24
CA ALA A 13 76.01 -13.53 -10.91
C ALA A 13 75.03 -14.71 -11.04
N HIS A 14 75.28 -15.76 -10.26
CA HIS A 14 74.40 -16.91 -10.10
C HIS A 14 73.14 -16.49 -9.33
N GLY A 15 71.99 -16.44 -10.02
CA GLY A 15 70.68 -16.32 -9.38
C GLY A 15 70.10 -17.70 -9.11
N GLY A 16 70.15 -18.14 -7.85
CA GLY A 16 69.43 -19.31 -7.36
C GLY A 16 67.94 -19.07 -7.42
N GLY A 17 67.22 -19.90 -8.19
CA GLY A 17 65.78 -19.82 -8.35
C GLY A 17 65.05 -20.17 -7.05
N ILE A 18 64.55 -19.17 -6.36
CA ILE A 18 63.48 -19.32 -5.36
C ILE A 18 62.23 -19.71 -6.16
N ARG A 19 62.01 -21.01 -6.34
CA ARG A 19 60.75 -21.55 -6.86
C ARG A 19 59.64 -21.06 -5.94
N SER A 20 58.75 -20.27 -6.51
CA SER A 20 57.67 -19.55 -5.84
C SER A 20 56.75 -20.51 -5.08
N LEU A 21 56.93 -20.60 -3.77
CA LEU A 21 56.05 -21.31 -2.83
C LEU A 21 54.61 -20.76 -2.84
N TRP A 22 54.38 -19.60 -3.48
CA TRP A 22 53.09 -18.92 -3.58
C TRP A 22 52.13 -19.54 -4.60
N LEU A 23 52.63 -20.18 -5.66
CA LEU A 23 51.76 -20.80 -6.68
C LEU A 23 50.88 -21.93 -6.14
N PRO A 24 51.38 -22.90 -5.33
CA PRO A 24 50.51 -23.93 -4.77
C PRO A 24 49.51 -23.37 -3.74
N LEU A 25 49.86 -22.28 -3.04
CA LEU A 25 48.98 -21.65 -2.06
C LEU A 25 47.77 -20.96 -2.74
N LEU A 26 48.00 -20.27 -3.85
CA LEU A 26 46.93 -19.68 -4.66
C LEU A 26 46.03 -20.75 -5.30
N GLY A 27 46.60 -21.88 -5.72
CA GLY A 27 45.82 -23.02 -6.21
C GLY A 27 44.89 -23.62 -5.14
N GLY A 28 45.38 -23.72 -3.89
CA GLY A 28 44.57 -24.20 -2.76
C GLY A 28 43.38 -23.29 -2.42
N ILE A 29 43.59 -21.98 -2.40
CA ILE A 29 42.52 -21.00 -2.13
C ILE A 29 41.46 -21.05 -3.24
N PHE A 30 41.87 -21.12 -4.50
CA PHE A 30 40.95 -21.24 -5.63
C PHE A 30 40.11 -22.54 -5.54
N PHE A 31 40.73 -23.65 -5.17
CA PHE A 31 40.01 -24.92 -5.01
C PHE A 31 38.98 -24.88 -3.88
N ILE A 32 39.31 -24.29 -2.73
CA ILE A 32 38.37 -24.10 -1.61
C ILE A 32 37.20 -23.20 -2.03
N TYR A 33 37.47 -22.13 -2.79
CA TYR A 33 36.43 -21.25 -3.31
C TYR A 33 35.48 -21.98 -4.29
N CYS A 34 36.01 -22.83 -5.16
CA CYS A 34 35.18 -23.67 -6.05
C CYS A 34 34.29 -24.65 -5.27
N ILE A 35 34.81 -25.29 -4.21
CA ILE A 35 34.00 -26.15 -3.34
C ILE A 35 32.89 -25.35 -2.64
N PHE A 36 33.20 -24.14 -2.18
CA PHE A 36 32.21 -23.25 -1.58
C PHE A 36 31.10 -22.89 -2.57
N LEU A 37 31.43 -22.51 -3.81
CA LEU A 37 30.44 -22.22 -4.85
C LEU A 37 29.57 -23.43 -5.20
N VAL A 38 30.17 -24.62 -5.32
CA VAL A 38 29.41 -25.86 -5.56
C VAL A 38 28.49 -26.18 -4.38
N ARG A 39 28.96 -25.99 -3.13
CA ARG A 39 28.09 -26.17 -1.95
C ARG A 39 26.97 -25.15 -1.91
N VAL A 40 27.23 -23.87 -2.20
CA VAL A 40 26.19 -22.85 -2.28
C VAL A 40 25.16 -23.22 -3.34
N GLN A 41 25.59 -23.66 -4.54
CA GLN A 41 24.67 -24.10 -5.57
C GLN A 41 23.86 -25.34 -5.17
N LEU A 42 24.47 -26.32 -4.50
CA LEU A 42 23.76 -27.52 -4.02
C LEU A 42 22.76 -27.17 -2.92
N TYR A 43 23.11 -26.27 -1.98
CA TYR A 43 22.17 -25.78 -0.96
C TYR A 43 21.02 -24.98 -1.57
N THR A 44 21.26 -24.16 -2.59
CA THR A 44 20.18 -23.47 -3.30
C THR A 44 19.33 -24.41 -4.15
N SER A 45 19.89 -25.52 -4.63
CA SER A 45 19.17 -26.51 -5.44
C SER A 45 18.28 -27.43 -4.61
N THR A 46 18.69 -27.80 -3.39
CA THR A 46 17.91 -28.70 -2.51
C THR A 46 16.90 -27.97 -1.61
N THR A 47 16.99 -26.64 -1.50
CA THR A 47 15.97 -25.82 -0.82
C THR A 47 14.96 -25.17 -1.78
N SER A 48 15.07 -25.42 -3.10
CA SER A 48 14.13 -24.91 -4.12
C SER A 48 12.93 -25.84 -4.39
N SER A 49 12.52 -26.64 -3.41
CA SER A 49 11.19 -27.24 -3.36
C SER A 49 10.59 -26.95 -1.99
N ALA A 50 9.58 -26.08 -1.96
CA ALA A 50 8.76 -25.71 -0.81
C ALA A 50 9.39 -24.78 0.26
N ALA A 51 9.83 -23.57 -0.13
CA ALA A 51 9.59 -22.31 0.60
C ALA A 51 10.35 -21.18 -0.09
N ASN A 52 9.65 -20.08 -0.42
CA ASN A 52 10.18 -18.82 -1.01
C ASN A 52 10.25 -18.69 -2.55
N ALA A 53 9.35 -19.33 -3.29
CA ALA A 53 9.28 -19.20 -4.77
C ALA A 53 7.97 -18.61 -5.32
N ILE A 54 7.19 -17.88 -4.52
CA ILE A 54 6.03 -17.11 -5.04
C ILE A 54 6.21 -15.66 -4.56
N GLY A 55 6.64 -14.78 -5.45
CA GLY A 55 6.73 -13.34 -5.19
C GLY A 55 8.01 -12.61 -5.62
N GLY A 56 8.94 -13.23 -6.37
CA GLY A 56 10.26 -12.59 -6.59
C GLY A 56 10.99 -12.85 -7.90
N ARG A 57 10.32 -13.34 -8.96
CA ARG A 57 11.00 -13.53 -10.27
C ARG A 57 10.81 -12.37 -11.24
N GLU A 58 9.77 -11.56 -11.09
CA GLU A 58 9.52 -10.40 -11.96
C GLU A 58 10.14 -9.09 -11.44
N MET A 59 10.49 -9.00 -10.15
CA MET A 59 11.14 -7.81 -9.58
C MET A 59 12.67 -7.89 -9.45
N ARG A 60 13.30 -9.05 -9.69
CA ARG A 60 14.77 -9.15 -9.63
C ARG A 60 15.48 -8.55 -10.83
N GLU A 61 14.78 -8.33 -11.94
CA GLU A 61 15.31 -7.59 -13.09
C GLU A 61 15.30 -6.07 -12.87
N ALA A 62 14.51 -5.58 -11.90
CA ALA A 62 14.47 -4.16 -11.54
C ALA A 62 15.61 -3.75 -10.60
N ASP A 63 16.09 -4.62 -9.69
CA ASP A 63 17.15 -4.25 -8.74
C ASP A 63 18.59 -4.47 -9.28
N ASP A 64 18.82 -5.43 -10.19
CA ASP A 64 20.15 -5.65 -10.79
C ASP A 64 20.51 -4.65 -11.91
N MET A 65 19.57 -3.82 -12.36
CA MET A 65 19.85 -2.67 -13.25
C MET A 65 20.39 -1.44 -12.51
N PHE A 66 20.32 -1.40 -11.17
CA PHE A 66 20.64 -0.19 -10.38
C PHE A 66 22.11 -0.05 -9.94
N THR A 67 23.01 -0.95 -10.33
CA THR A 67 24.45 -0.82 -10.00
C THR A 67 25.39 -0.76 -11.21
N SER A 68 24.90 -0.63 -12.44
CA SER A 68 25.79 -0.53 -13.62
C SER A 68 25.31 0.40 -14.76
N ALA A 69 25.18 1.72 -14.53
CA ALA A 69 25.14 2.66 -15.67
C ALA A 69 25.43 4.15 -15.36
N PRO A 70 26.69 4.61 -15.33
CA PRO A 70 27.00 6.04 -15.46
C PRO A 70 27.14 6.53 -16.92
N VAL A 71 27.04 5.66 -17.94
CA VAL A 71 27.35 6.02 -19.34
C VAL A 71 26.12 6.25 -20.22
N ALA A 72 24.97 5.63 -19.92
CA ALA A 72 23.76 5.75 -20.76
C ALA A 72 22.99 7.08 -20.58
N VAL A 73 23.08 7.71 -19.40
CA VAL A 73 22.33 8.93 -19.05
C VAL A 73 22.86 10.18 -19.77
N ALA A 74 24.16 10.21 -20.11
CA ALA A 74 24.75 11.34 -20.85
C ALA A 74 24.28 11.40 -22.32
N LYS A 75 23.77 10.30 -22.89
CA LYS A 75 23.32 10.25 -24.28
C LYS A 75 21.87 10.73 -24.44
N ALA A 76 21.01 10.49 -23.45
CA ALA A 76 19.63 10.98 -23.45
C ALA A 76 19.55 12.51 -23.27
N MET A 77 20.41 13.10 -22.42
CA MET A 77 20.44 14.55 -22.21
C MET A 77 20.95 15.38 -23.40
N ARG A 78 21.59 14.76 -24.41
CA ARG A 78 21.95 15.45 -25.65
C ARG A 78 20.82 15.54 -26.67
N SER A 79 19.89 14.57 -26.67
CA SER A 79 18.79 14.52 -27.64
C SER A 79 17.67 15.52 -27.35
N GLU A 80 17.49 15.91 -26.09
CA GLU A 80 16.39 16.80 -25.70
C GLU A 80 16.72 18.29 -25.87
N LYS A 81 18.02 18.63 -25.94
CA LYS A 81 18.49 20.00 -26.17
C LYS A 81 18.41 20.43 -27.64
N GLU A 82 18.23 19.49 -28.58
CA GLU A 82 18.16 19.76 -30.02
C GLU A 82 16.73 20.03 -30.53
N LEU A 83 15.70 19.89 -29.69
CA LEU A 83 14.29 20.06 -30.07
C LEU A 83 13.68 21.42 -29.67
N LEU A 84 14.51 22.41 -29.30
CA LEU A 84 14.07 23.73 -28.83
C LEU A 84 14.57 24.91 -29.68
N ASP A 85 15.04 24.67 -30.91
CA ASP A 85 15.33 25.75 -31.87
C ASP A 85 14.28 25.81 -33.00
N PRO A 86 13.73 27.00 -33.34
CA PRO A 86 12.75 27.15 -34.42
C PRO A 86 13.40 27.14 -35.81
N PRO A 87 12.77 26.54 -36.84
CA PRO A 87 13.37 26.46 -38.16
C PRO A 87 13.31 27.79 -38.92
N LYS A 88 14.46 28.18 -39.47
CA LYS A 88 14.60 29.24 -40.48
C LYS A 88 13.98 28.81 -41.81
N ARG A 89 13.16 29.70 -42.38
CA ARG A 89 12.55 29.61 -43.71
C ARG A 89 13.58 29.72 -44.84
N LEU A 90 13.49 28.82 -45.82
CA LEU A 90 13.79 28.95 -47.26
C LEU A 90 12.98 27.81 -47.91
N GLY A 91 12.09 27.92 -48.90
CA GLY A 91 11.92 28.90 -49.96
C GLY A 91 12.38 28.28 -51.28
N GLN A 92 11.55 27.46 -51.95
CA GLN A 92 11.56 27.33 -53.42
C GLN A 92 10.37 26.53 -54.00
N VAL A 93 10.01 26.97 -55.20
CA VAL A 93 8.82 26.74 -56.03
C VAL A 93 9.19 25.82 -57.19
N ALA A 94 8.29 24.92 -57.65
CA ALA A 94 7.89 24.79 -59.07
C ALA A 94 7.00 23.56 -59.42
N ARG A 95 5.86 23.90 -60.05
CA ARG A 95 5.20 23.32 -61.26
C ARG A 95 4.68 21.86 -61.35
N VAL A 96 3.34 21.77 -61.26
CA VAL A 96 2.32 21.24 -62.24
C VAL A 96 2.88 20.69 -63.58
N THR A 97 2.46 19.55 -64.16
CA THR A 97 1.18 19.19 -64.87
C THR A 97 1.30 17.74 -65.48
N PRO A 98 0.33 17.15 -66.24
CA PRO A 98 -0.65 16.14 -65.79
C PRO A 98 -0.60 14.75 -66.50
N GLU A 99 -1.55 13.89 -66.07
CA GLU A 99 -2.20 12.68 -66.63
C GLU A 99 -2.14 12.40 -68.16
N PRO A 100 -2.37 11.14 -68.63
CA PRO A 100 -3.74 10.57 -68.68
C PRO A 100 -3.91 9.05 -68.44
N ALA A 101 -5.19 8.69 -68.27
CA ALA A 101 -5.82 7.41 -67.98
C ALA A 101 -5.84 6.34 -69.09
N ILE A 102 -6.27 5.11 -68.72
CA ILE A 102 -7.02 4.04 -69.44
C ILE A 102 -6.78 2.70 -68.67
N HIS A 103 -7.64 1.68 -68.50
CA HIS A 103 -9.10 1.45 -68.44
C HIS A 103 -9.30 -0.08 -68.17
N VAL A 104 -10.33 -0.47 -67.42
CA VAL A 104 -11.08 -1.77 -67.43
C VAL A 104 -10.45 -3.08 -66.93
N GLY A 105 -11.17 -3.77 -66.02
CA GLY A 105 -11.10 -5.23 -65.84
C GLY A 105 -11.83 -5.75 -64.60
N ALA A 106 -13.04 -6.31 -64.78
CA ALA A 106 -13.95 -6.82 -63.74
C ALA A 106 -13.59 -8.23 -63.20
N MET A 107 -13.99 -8.55 -61.96
CA MET A 107 -14.86 -9.70 -61.59
C MET A 107 -14.94 -9.96 -60.06
N ASN A 108 -16.17 -9.87 -59.53
CA ASN A 108 -16.86 -10.76 -58.57
C ASN A 108 -16.05 -11.67 -57.61
N LYS A 109 -16.28 -11.53 -56.29
CA LYS A 109 -17.15 -12.44 -55.49
C LYS A 109 -17.27 -12.01 -54.01
N GLN A 110 -18.51 -12.16 -53.53
CA GLN A 110 -19.02 -12.13 -52.15
C GLN A 110 -18.02 -12.49 -51.04
N THR A 111 -17.98 -11.70 -49.97
CA THR A 111 -17.95 -12.21 -48.57
C THR A 111 -18.55 -11.15 -47.63
N THR A 112 -19.31 -11.64 -46.67
CA THR A 112 -20.21 -10.99 -45.71
C THR A 112 -19.54 -10.07 -44.69
N THR A 113 -20.17 -8.93 -44.42
CA THR A 113 -19.91 -7.96 -43.34
C THR A 113 -20.42 -8.44 -41.97
N PRO A 114 -19.80 -7.96 -40.87
CA PRO A 114 -20.51 -7.53 -39.66
C PRO A 114 -20.40 -6.00 -39.46
N PRO A 115 -21.32 -5.36 -38.70
CA PRO A 115 -21.52 -3.91 -38.79
C PRO A 115 -20.62 -3.12 -37.85
N THR A 116 -19.96 -2.10 -38.41
CA THR A 116 -19.31 -1.00 -37.70
C THR A 116 -20.31 0.14 -37.54
N LEU A 117 -20.51 0.58 -36.29
CA LEU A 117 -21.32 1.74 -35.90
C LEU A 117 -20.48 3.02 -36.03
N ALA A 118 -20.77 3.85 -37.02
CA ALA A 118 -20.46 5.28 -37.01
C ALA A 118 -21.36 6.05 -37.98
N ALA A 119 -21.72 7.27 -37.57
CA ALA A 119 -22.32 8.37 -38.31
C ALA A 119 -23.84 8.37 -38.53
N LEU A 120 -24.51 9.23 -37.73
CA LEU A 120 -25.68 10.00 -38.13
C LEU A 120 -25.37 11.49 -37.85
N GLU A 121 -24.92 12.19 -38.88
CA GLU A 121 -25.40 13.55 -39.23
C GLU A 121 -26.42 13.30 -40.37
N SER A 122 -27.55 13.98 -40.54
CA SER A 122 -27.82 15.41 -40.54
C SER A 122 -29.35 15.65 -40.68
N GLU A 123 -29.74 16.94 -40.54
CA GLU A 123 -31.02 17.59 -40.91
C GLU A 123 -32.11 17.66 -39.83
N ASP A 124 -32.78 18.79 -39.55
CA ASP A 124 -32.53 20.21 -39.84
C ASP A 124 -33.53 21.07 -39.01
N ASN A 125 -33.18 22.34 -38.83
CA ASN A 125 -34.04 23.52 -38.59
C ASN A 125 -34.64 23.92 -37.21
N ASN A 126 -34.22 25.14 -36.83
CA ASN A 126 -34.96 26.30 -36.28
C ASN A 126 -35.52 26.28 -34.85
N ALA A 127 -34.81 26.97 -33.93
CA ALA A 127 -35.41 28.03 -33.10
C ALA A 127 -34.32 28.89 -32.40
N ALA A 128 -34.38 30.20 -32.65
CA ALA A 128 -33.96 31.36 -31.86
C ALA A 128 -32.88 31.21 -30.75
N GLN A 129 -31.72 31.82 -30.98
CA GLN A 129 -30.73 32.13 -29.94
C GLN A 129 -31.12 33.41 -29.15
N PRO A 130 -31.01 33.43 -27.81
CA PRO A 130 -31.05 34.67 -27.05
C PRO A 130 -29.68 35.36 -27.08
N VAL A 131 -29.71 36.64 -27.44
CA VAL A 131 -28.59 37.59 -27.43
C VAL A 131 -28.08 37.78 -26.00
N VAL A 132 -26.84 37.37 -25.73
CA VAL A 132 -26.11 37.70 -24.50
C VAL A 132 -25.49 39.09 -24.65
N PRO A 133 -25.80 40.07 -23.78
CA PRO A 133 -25.20 41.39 -23.87
C PRO A 133 -23.74 41.36 -23.39
N LYS A 134 -22.83 41.77 -24.28
CA LYS A 134 -21.44 42.14 -23.95
C LYS A 134 -21.46 43.29 -22.94
N ARG A 135 -20.99 43.01 -21.72
CA ARG A 135 -20.72 44.04 -20.71
C ARG A 135 -19.38 44.73 -21.04
N PRO A 136 -19.31 46.06 -21.08
CA PRO A 136 -18.06 46.78 -21.34
C PRO A 136 -17.12 46.69 -20.13
N MET A 137 -15.84 46.39 -20.39
CA MET A 137 -14.76 46.56 -19.41
C MET A 137 -14.58 48.05 -19.12
N GLN A 138 -14.69 48.41 -17.85
CA GLN A 138 -14.20 49.70 -17.34
C GLN A 138 -12.71 49.57 -16.96
N PRO A 139 -11.93 50.67 -17.03
CA PRO A 139 -10.52 50.68 -16.65
C PRO A 139 -10.40 50.61 -15.12
N ILE A 140 -9.51 49.73 -14.63
CA ILE A 140 -9.12 49.71 -13.23
C ILE A 140 -7.97 50.71 -13.08
N ASP A 141 -8.27 51.82 -12.40
CA ASP A 141 -7.28 52.77 -11.91
C ASP A 141 -6.37 52.10 -10.87
N GLY A 142 -5.08 52.40 -10.98
CA GLY A 142 -4.05 51.87 -10.11
C GLY A 142 -4.12 52.41 -8.69
N ASN A 143 -3.83 51.52 -7.73
CA ASN A 143 -3.10 51.82 -6.51
C ASN A 143 -2.73 50.49 -5.81
N ASP A 144 -1.47 50.10 -5.93
CA ASP A 144 -0.85 49.05 -5.13
C ASP A 144 -0.64 49.54 -3.68
N PRO A 145 -1.07 48.80 -2.66
CA PRO A 145 -0.46 48.84 -1.34
C PRO A 145 0.59 47.73 -1.23
N GLN A 146 1.84 48.12 -0.94
CA GLN A 146 2.92 47.19 -0.59
C GLN A 146 2.54 46.26 0.58
N PRO A 147 2.96 44.99 0.57
CA PRO A 147 2.82 44.11 1.73
C PRO A 147 3.83 44.50 2.82
N VAL A 148 3.29 44.88 3.98
CA VAL A 148 4.03 45.05 5.24
C VAL A 148 4.48 43.67 5.73
N VAL A 149 5.79 43.46 5.73
CA VAL A 149 6.46 42.29 6.34
C VAL A 149 6.43 42.43 7.87
N PRO A 150 5.82 41.51 8.63
CA PRO A 150 5.95 41.54 10.08
C PRO A 150 7.35 41.07 10.51
N LYS A 151 8.06 41.94 11.22
CA LYS A 151 9.34 41.66 11.90
C LYS A 151 9.18 40.51 12.90
N ARG A 152 9.98 39.45 12.70
CA ARG A 152 10.22 38.37 13.66
C ARG A 152 11.01 38.93 14.87
N PRO A 153 10.66 38.61 16.13
CA PRO A 153 11.44 39.02 17.30
C PRO A 153 12.77 38.26 17.35
N GLU A 154 13.87 38.99 17.55
CA GLU A 154 15.21 38.47 17.82
C GLU A 154 15.24 37.74 19.17
N GLN A 155 15.72 36.50 19.18
CA GLN A 155 16.14 35.81 20.39
C GLN A 155 17.67 35.92 20.52
N PRO A 156 18.19 36.08 21.75
CA PRO A 156 19.61 36.33 21.99
C PRO A 156 20.43 35.05 21.83
N VAL A 157 21.52 35.17 21.07
CA VAL A 157 22.59 34.18 20.95
C VAL A 157 23.35 34.14 22.28
N LYS A 158 23.44 32.94 22.88
CA LYS A 158 24.46 32.62 23.88
C LYS A 158 25.52 31.77 23.22
N ASP A 159 26.72 32.33 23.17
CA ASP A 159 27.97 31.63 22.90
C ASP A 159 28.23 30.62 24.03
N ASP A 160 28.59 29.39 23.67
CA ASP A 160 29.55 28.61 24.46
C ASP A 160 30.24 27.58 23.55
N ALA A 161 31.56 27.75 23.45
CA ALA A 161 32.47 26.91 22.72
C ALA A 161 32.91 25.73 23.57
N ALA A 162 32.84 24.51 23.01
CA ALA A 162 33.65 23.39 23.47
C ALA A 162 33.93 22.43 22.30
N GLN A 163 35.19 22.37 21.89
CA GLN A 163 35.72 21.42 20.90
C GLN A 163 35.69 19.98 21.45
N PRO A 164 35.43 18.95 20.63
CA PRO A 164 35.78 17.58 20.95
C PRO A 164 37.21 17.25 20.48
N PRO A 165 37.98 16.44 21.25
CA PRO A 165 39.35 16.09 20.88
C PRO A 165 39.39 14.98 19.84
N VAL A 166 40.38 15.12 18.96
CA VAL A 166 40.87 14.16 17.98
C VAL A 166 41.48 12.96 18.70
N VAL A 167 40.99 11.74 18.43
CA VAL A 167 41.65 10.49 18.85
C VAL A 167 42.27 9.82 17.62
N ALA A 168 43.59 9.68 17.68
CA ALA A 168 44.44 9.05 16.70
C ALA A 168 44.28 7.51 16.70
N LYS A 169 44.39 6.93 15.50
CA LYS A 169 44.60 5.50 15.27
C LYS A 169 46.06 5.14 15.55
N ALA A 170 46.28 4.06 16.30
CA ALA A 170 47.55 3.32 16.33
C ALA A 170 47.27 1.83 16.12
N ASN A 171 48.13 1.21 15.31
CA ASN A 171 48.21 -0.23 15.03
C ASN A 171 49.00 -0.97 16.14
N GLU A 172 48.74 -2.27 16.29
CA GLU A 172 49.63 -3.43 16.59
C GLU A 172 48.78 -4.49 17.31
N ASP A 173 48.53 -5.67 16.73
CA ASP A 173 49.39 -6.85 16.48
C ASP A 173 49.43 -7.87 17.64
N ASN A 174 49.13 -9.11 17.26
CA ASN A 174 49.40 -10.43 17.86
C ASN A 174 49.19 -10.75 19.37
N GLY A 175 48.43 -11.83 19.60
CA GLY A 175 48.96 -12.99 20.34
C GLY A 175 48.22 -13.49 21.59
N ALA A 176 47.78 -14.76 21.52
CA ALA A 176 47.70 -15.77 22.59
C ALA A 176 46.54 -15.76 23.64
N GLN A 177 45.74 -16.84 23.61
CA GLN A 177 45.09 -17.50 24.77
C GLN A 177 46.16 -18.18 25.66
N PRO A 178 45.92 -18.68 26.91
CA PRO A 178 44.65 -19.08 27.61
C PRO A 178 44.68 -18.73 29.15
N PRO A 179 44.04 -19.45 30.12
CA PRO A 179 42.80 -20.25 30.19
C PRO A 179 41.78 -19.80 31.28
N VAL A 180 40.55 -20.31 31.15
CA VAL A 180 39.56 -20.75 32.17
C VAL A 180 39.66 -20.22 33.62
N ALA A 181 38.62 -19.51 34.06
CA ALA A 181 38.20 -19.47 35.47
C ALA A 181 36.68 -19.35 35.59
N ALA A 182 36.07 -20.32 36.25
CA ALA A 182 34.64 -20.42 36.53
C ALA A 182 34.16 -19.25 37.41
N LYS A 183 33.10 -18.55 36.98
CA LYS A 183 32.36 -17.61 37.83
C LYS A 183 30.99 -18.17 38.18
N ARG A 184 30.82 -18.28 39.49
CA ARG A 184 29.65 -18.60 40.31
C ARG A 184 28.47 -17.67 39.96
N PRO A 185 27.21 -18.16 39.92
CA PRO A 185 26.06 -17.29 39.67
C PRO A 185 25.76 -16.41 40.90
N LEU A 186 25.66 -15.11 40.66
CA LEU A 186 25.15 -14.11 41.60
C LEU A 186 23.63 -14.29 41.73
N GLN A 187 23.16 -14.44 42.97
CA GLN A 187 21.73 -14.35 43.31
C GLN A 187 21.24 -12.92 43.09
N PRO A 188 20.05 -12.70 42.51
CA PRO A 188 19.40 -11.40 42.51
C PRO A 188 18.84 -11.08 43.91
N PRO A 189 18.86 -9.80 44.35
CA PRO A 189 18.35 -9.41 45.66
C PRO A 189 16.82 -9.47 45.72
N LEU A 190 16.30 -10.00 46.83
CA LEU A 190 14.89 -9.92 47.22
C LEU A 190 14.47 -8.45 47.33
N ILE A 191 13.47 -8.06 46.55
CA ILE A 191 12.70 -6.83 46.76
C ILE A 191 11.50 -7.21 47.64
N GLN A 192 11.47 -6.64 48.85
CA GLN A 192 10.29 -6.69 49.73
C GLN A 192 9.28 -5.63 49.26
N PRO A 193 7.97 -5.94 49.23
CA PRO A 193 6.95 -4.93 48.95
C PRO A 193 6.71 -4.07 50.20
N VAL A 194 6.99 -2.78 50.08
CA VAL A 194 6.57 -1.76 51.05
C VAL A 194 5.08 -1.51 50.83
N ALA A 195 4.27 -1.89 51.81
CA ALA A 195 2.84 -1.60 51.86
C ALA A 195 2.64 -0.15 52.33
N GLU A 196 2.20 0.73 51.42
CA GLU A 196 1.72 2.07 51.75
C GLU A 196 0.19 2.04 51.84
N LYS A 197 -0.31 2.12 53.07
CA LYS A 197 -1.74 2.27 53.40
C LYS A 197 -2.17 3.69 53.09
N ALA A 198 -2.95 3.89 52.03
CA ALA A 198 -3.81 5.05 51.86
C ALA A 198 -5.25 4.68 52.26
N THR A 199 -5.74 5.32 53.33
CA THR A 199 -7.08 5.15 53.88
C THR A 199 -8.06 6.00 53.08
N LEU A 200 -8.93 5.37 52.28
CA LEU A 200 -10.11 6.02 51.70
C LEU A 200 -11.37 5.60 52.47
N LYS A 201 -12.11 6.63 52.89
CA LYS A 201 -13.40 6.60 53.58
C LYS A 201 -14.47 5.94 52.68
N PRO A 202 -15.35 5.07 53.20
CA PRO A 202 -16.49 4.57 52.44
C PRO A 202 -17.59 5.64 52.36
N GLU A 203 -18.02 5.95 51.15
CA GLU A 203 -19.22 6.72 50.86
C GLU A 203 -20.43 5.78 50.93
N GLU A 204 -21.43 6.19 51.71
CA GLU A 204 -22.57 5.42 52.17
C GLU A 204 -23.66 5.35 51.08
N ALA A 205 -23.95 4.14 50.61
CA ALA A 205 -25.03 3.89 49.65
C ALA A 205 -26.41 4.03 50.33
N PRO A 206 -27.39 4.73 49.70
CA PRO A 206 -28.72 4.82 50.26
C PRO A 206 -29.50 3.51 50.07
N LYS A 207 -30.10 3.04 51.16
CA LYS A 207 -31.02 1.90 51.22
C LYS A 207 -32.31 2.15 50.39
N PRO A 208 -32.90 1.11 49.80
CA PRO A 208 -34.18 1.20 49.11
C PRO A 208 -35.34 1.20 50.12
N ALA A 209 -36.35 2.03 49.85
CA ALA A 209 -37.61 2.04 50.57
C ALA A 209 -38.56 0.95 50.02
N GLU A 210 -39.10 0.16 50.94
CA GLU A 210 -40.23 -0.75 50.73
C GLU A 210 -41.49 0.03 50.33
N ALA A 211 -42.18 -0.46 49.30
CA ALA A 211 -43.58 -0.14 49.04
C ALA A 211 -44.32 -1.42 48.64
N ASP A 212 -45.14 -1.90 49.57
CA ASP A 212 -46.27 -2.79 49.34
C ASP A 212 -47.22 -2.20 48.30
N VAL A 213 -47.52 -2.91 47.20
CA VAL A 213 -48.85 -2.84 46.56
C VAL A 213 -49.22 -4.19 45.93
N ALA A 214 -50.44 -4.58 46.30
CA ALA A 214 -51.33 -5.63 45.84
C ALA A 214 -51.14 -6.25 44.44
N ARG A 215 -51.39 -7.56 44.45
CA ARG A 215 -51.59 -8.49 43.34
C ARG A 215 -52.98 -8.27 42.72
N GLU A 216 -53.05 -7.77 41.49
CA GLU A 216 -54.25 -7.79 40.65
C GLU A 216 -54.05 -8.69 39.41
N ALA A 217 -55.14 -9.38 39.05
CA ALA A 217 -55.22 -10.42 38.03
C ALA A 217 -55.18 -9.86 36.58
N PRO A 218 -54.84 -10.67 35.57
CA PRO A 218 -54.74 -10.19 34.19
C PRO A 218 -56.13 -10.04 33.56
N THR A 219 -56.48 -8.80 33.23
CA THR A 219 -57.63 -8.48 32.37
C THR A 219 -57.18 -8.58 30.91
N GLN A 220 -57.89 -9.40 30.13
CA GLN A 220 -57.72 -9.52 28.69
C GLN A 220 -58.13 -8.21 28.00
N GLU A 221 -57.16 -7.49 27.43
CA GLU A 221 -57.42 -6.40 26.50
C GLU A 221 -57.75 -6.97 25.12
N THR A 222 -58.94 -6.62 24.65
CA THR A 222 -59.47 -6.93 23.33
C THR A 222 -58.80 -5.99 22.33
N ALA A 223 -58.07 -6.56 21.35
CA ALA A 223 -57.46 -5.80 20.27
C ALA A 223 -58.56 -5.12 19.42
N VAL A 224 -58.62 -3.78 19.49
CA VAL A 224 -59.40 -2.96 18.56
C VAL A 224 -58.45 -2.55 17.44
N ASP A 225 -58.75 -3.06 16.25
CA ASP A 225 -58.05 -2.80 15.00
C ASP A 225 -58.31 -1.34 14.57
N VAL A 226 -57.37 -0.45 14.90
CA VAL A 226 -57.40 0.95 14.44
C VAL A 226 -56.53 1.05 13.20
N PRO A 227 -57.09 1.30 12.00
CA PRO A 227 -56.30 1.47 10.79
C PRO A 227 -55.44 2.73 10.92
N ILE A 228 -54.15 2.54 11.12
CA ILE A 228 -53.15 3.62 11.07
C ILE A 228 -53.04 4.07 9.62
N PRO A 229 -53.34 5.35 9.29
CA PRO A 229 -53.09 5.87 7.96
C PRO A 229 -51.57 5.97 7.74
N THR A 230 -51.03 4.98 7.03
CA THR A 230 -49.66 4.94 6.53
C THR A 230 -49.45 6.09 5.56
N THR A 231 -49.13 7.27 6.10
CA THR A 231 -48.68 8.41 5.30
C THR A 231 -47.21 8.17 4.98
N GLN A 232 -46.94 7.48 3.86
CA GLN A 232 -45.62 7.44 3.27
C GLN A 232 -45.24 8.87 2.86
N VAL A 233 -44.48 9.55 3.71
CA VAL A 233 -43.76 10.75 3.32
C VAL A 233 -42.66 10.30 2.36
N VAL A 234 -42.97 10.28 1.07
CA VAL A 234 -41.99 10.16 0.00
C VAL A 234 -41.13 11.42 0.10
N ALA A 235 -40.01 11.32 0.82
CA ALA A 235 -39.00 12.36 0.85
C ALA A 235 -38.64 12.66 -0.61
N GLN A 236 -38.98 13.87 -1.06
CA GLN A 236 -38.69 14.32 -2.42
C GLN A 236 -37.18 14.28 -2.61
N GLY A 237 -36.72 13.20 -3.27
CA GLY A 237 -35.33 12.87 -3.44
C GLY A 237 -34.65 13.97 -4.26
N LYS A 238 -33.62 14.60 -3.68
CA LYS A 238 -32.61 15.27 -4.49
C LYS A 238 -32.16 14.27 -5.55
N GLN A 239 -32.23 14.67 -6.82
CA GLN A 239 -31.70 13.88 -7.93
C GLN A 239 -30.27 13.44 -7.57
N PRO A 240 -29.91 12.17 -7.80
CA PRO A 240 -28.57 11.70 -7.52
C PRO A 240 -27.58 12.54 -8.34
N LEU A 241 -26.54 13.06 -7.67
CA LEU A 241 -25.48 13.83 -8.32
C LEU A 241 -24.82 12.97 -9.42
N SER A 242 -24.53 13.60 -10.56
CA SER A 242 -23.91 12.90 -11.69
C SER A 242 -22.47 12.48 -11.36
N PHE A 243 -21.87 11.64 -12.21
CA PHE A 243 -20.45 11.31 -12.07
C PHE A 243 -19.58 12.57 -12.11
N ALA A 244 -19.83 13.48 -13.06
CA ALA A 244 -19.04 14.70 -13.25
C ALA A 244 -19.12 15.64 -12.04
N ASP A 245 -20.26 15.70 -11.35
CA ASP A 245 -20.43 16.53 -10.15
C ASP A 245 -19.67 15.97 -8.92
N ARG A 246 -19.25 14.71 -8.99
CA ARG A 246 -18.60 13.98 -7.89
C ARG A 246 -17.18 13.54 -8.21
N HIS A 247 -16.67 13.92 -9.38
CA HIS A 247 -15.37 13.53 -9.89
C HIS A 247 -14.53 14.76 -10.21
N GLU A 248 -13.29 14.77 -9.74
CA GLU A 248 -12.33 15.82 -10.02
C GLU A 248 -10.98 15.19 -10.40
N THR A 249 -10.16 15.93 -11.15
CA THR A 249 -8.83 15.48 -11.55
C THR A 249 -7.80 16.51 -11.12
N LEU A 250 -6.73 16.07 -10.45
CA LEU A 250 -5.64 16.91 -9.95
C LEU A 250 -4.31 16.54 -10.63
N ALA A 251 -3.48 17.54 -10.88
CA ALA A 251 -2.18 17.38 -11.52
C ALA A 251 -1.05 17.36 -10.49
N GLY A 252 -0.53 16.16 -10.21
CA GLY A 252 0.66 15.98 -9.38
C GLY A 252 0.45 16.23 -7.89
N TYR A 253 1.58 16.32 -7.18
CA TYR A 253 1.61 16.31 -5.71
C TYR A 253 1.13 17.61 -5.09
N ASP A 254 1.60 18.76 -5.58
CA ASP A 254 1.34 20.06 -4.96
C ASP A 254 -0.18 20.36 -4.96
N GLU A 255 -0.85 20.18 -6.10
CA GLU A 255 -2.32 20.34 -6.20
C GLU A 255 -3.06 19.35 -5.31
N THR A 256 -2.56 18.11 -5.18
CA THR A 256 -3.17 17.11 -4.30
C THR A 256 -3.07 17.52 -2.84
N ILE A 257 -1.92 17.99 -2.37
CA ILE A 257 -1.76 18.40 -0.97
C ILE A 257 -2.57 19.67 -0.68
N GLU A 258 -2.62 20.62 -1.60
CA GLU A 258 -3.47 21.81 -1.47
C GLU A 258 -4.96 21.44 -1.39
N TYR A 259 -5.41 20.52 -2.24
CA TYR A 259 -6.76 19.98 -2.19
C TYR A 259 -7.06 19.32 -0.83
N LEU A 260 -6.18 18.43 -0.36
CA LEU A 260 -6.39 17.72 0.90
C LEU A 260 -6.33 18.65 2.13
N ALA A 261 -5.53 19.71 2.08
CA ALA A 261 -5.46 20.72 3.13
C ALA A 261 -6.76 21.55 3.24
N SER A 262 -7.39 21.83 2.09
CA SER A 262 -8.65 22.58 2.02
C SER A 262 -9.90 21.70 2.19
N TYR A 263 -9.77 20.39 2.01
CA TYR A 263 -10.87 19.44 2.11
C TYR A 263 -11.52 19.46 3.50
N GLN A 264 -12.85 19.58 3.50
CA GLN A 264 -13.70 19.51 4.69
C GLN A 264 -14.71 18.38 4.48
N ALA A 265 -14.59 17.33 5.28
CA ALA A 265 -15.50 16.20 5.19
C ALA A 265 -16.92 16.62 5.54
N THR A 266 -17.83 16.48 4.57
CA THR A 266 -19.27 16.59 4.84
C THR A 266 -19.72 15.33 5.60
N PRO A 267 -20.60 15.43 6.62
CA PRO A 267 -21.16 14.25 7.27
C PRO A 267 -21.78 13.28 6.26
N GLY A 268 -21.34 12.01 6.28
CA GLY A 268 -21.78 10.96 5.36
C GLY A 268 -21.09 10.93 4.00
N GLU A 269 -20.23 11.91 3.69
CA GLU A 269 -19.39 11.92 2.48
C GLU A 269 -18.19 10.99 2.65
N SER A 270 -17.83 10.28 1.59
CA SER A 270 -16.59 9.51 1.53
C SER A 270 -15.75 9.98 0.35
N LEU A 271 -14.52 10.43 0.64
CA LEU A 271 -13.55 10.84 -0.36
C LEU A 271 -12.64 9.67 -0.72
N PHE A 272 -12.51 9.39 -2.00
CA PHE A 272 -11.62 8.39 -2.56
C PHE A 272 -10.59 9.06 -3.47
N LEU A 273 -9.32 8.67 -3.31
CA LEU A 273 -8.21 9.17 -4.11
C LEU A 273 -7.71 8.05 -5.01
N PHE A 274 -7.74 8.26 -6.32
CA PHE A 274 -7.26 7.34 -7.34
C PHE A 274 -6.00 7.90 -8.00
N PHE A 275 -4.85 7.37 -7.63
CA PHE A 275 -3.55 7.70 -8.21
C PHE A 275 -3.31 6.87 -9.47
N THR A 276 -3.07 7.55 -10.60
CA THR A 276 -2.87 6.90 -11.89
C THR A 276 -1.72 7.53 -12.68
N CYS A 277 -1.34 6.85 -13.76
CA CYS A 277 -0.29 7.24 -14.68
C CYS A 277 -0.65 8.54 -15.42
N SER A 278 0.36 9.37 -15.68
CA SER A 278 0.22 10.55 -16.55
C SER A 278 1.53 10.83 -17.30
N ASP A 279 1.54 11.79 -18.21
CA ASP A 279 2.78 12.25 -18.85
C ASP A 279 3.54 13.27 -17.97
N SER A 280 4.62 13.84 -18.50
CA SER A 280 5.44 14.86 -17.82
C SER A 280 4.74 16.22 -17.65
N LYS A 281 3.60 16.42 -18.31
CA LYS A 281 2.75 17.61 -18.21
C LYS A 281 1.45 17.31 -17.46
N PHE A 282 1.42 16.19 -16.72
CA PHE A 282 0.24 15.71 -16.01
C PHE A 282 -1.01 15.61 -16.89
N LYS A 283 -0.85 15.08 -18.12
CA LYS A 283 -1.98 14.64 -18.94
C LYS A 283 -2.16 13.14 -18.82
N PRO A 284 -3.39 12.60 -18.92
CA PRO A 284 -3.63 11.16 -18.88
C PRO A 284 -2.72 10.41 -19.85
N SER A 285 -2.04 9.38 -19.35
CA SER A 285 -1.12 8.55 -20.12
C SER A 285 -1.05 7.18 -19.45
N ASP A 286 -1.13 6.12 -20.24
CA ASP A 286 -1.08 4.74 -19.74
C ASP A 286 0.28 4.12 -20.06
N TRP A 287 1.36 4.73 -19.54
CA TRP A 287 2.69 4.13 -19.65
C TRP A 287 2.78 2.79 -18.92
N ASP A 288 1.88 2.54 -17.97
CA ASP A 288 1.54 1.22 -17.46
C ASP A 288 0.13 0.82 -17.95
N PRO A 289 -0.03 -0.33 -18.64
CA PRO A 289 -1.35 -0.80 -19.09
C PRO A 289 -2.39 -0.95 -17.97
N GLU A 290 -1.97 -1.25 -16.74
CA GLU A 290 -2.88 -1.41 -15.60
C GLU A 290 -3.54 -0.08 -15.21
N CYS A 291 -2.89 1.06 -15.44
CA CYS A 291 -3.45 2.38 -15.15
C CYS A 291 -4.74 2.65 -15.95
N GLY A 292 -4.71 2.40 -17.26
CA GLY A 292 -5.88 2.57 -18.12
C GLY A 292 -6.99 1.55 -17.83
N GLN A 293 -6.61 0.29 -17.59
CA GLN A 293 -7.57 -0.77 -17.24
C GLN A 293 -8.28 -0.49 -15.92
N SER A 294 -7.52 -0.15 -14.87
CA SER A 294 -8.06 0.15 -13.55
C SER A 294 -8.93 1.40 -13.58
N ALA A 295 -8.54 2.45 -14.31
CA ALA A 295 -9.34 3.66 -14.44
C ALA A 295 -10.74 3.35 -14.98
N LYS A 296 -10.83 2.51 -16.02
CA LYS A 296 -12.12 2.10 -16.59
C LYS A 296 -12.99 1.39 -15.55
N VAL A 297 -12.45 0.37 -14.87
CA VAL A 297 -13.21 -0.41 -13.88
C VAL A 297 -13.64 0.48 -12.71
N ILE A 298 -12.73 1.31 -12.18
CA ILE A 298 -13.02 2.22 -11.06
C ILE A 298 -14.13 3.20 -11.44
N TYR A 299 -14.05 3.84 -12.61
CA TYR A 299 -15.08 4.80 -13.03
C TYR A 299 -16.44 4.11 -13.24
N ASP A 300 -16.47 2.94 -13.87
CA ASP A 300 -17.69 2.17 -14.11
C ASP A 300 -18.38 1.72 -12.80
N VAL A 301 -17.60 1.40 -11.77
CA VAL A 301 -18.13 1.01 -10.44
C VAL A 301 -18.51 2.25 -9.62
N PHE A 302 -17.67 3.28 -9.63
CA PHE A 302 -17.91 4.52 -8.88
C PHE A 302 -19.15 5.28 -9.38
N ALA A 303 -19.43 5.25 -10.68
CA ALA A 303 -20.64 5.85 -11.26
C ALA A 303 -21.94 5.28 -10.64
N LYS A 304 -21.89 4.05 -10.13
CA LYS A 304 -23.01 3.35 -9.46
C LYS A 304 -22.97 3.45 -7.93
N SER A 305 -21.92 4.08 -7.37
CA SER A 305 -21.76 4.25 -5.93
C SER A 305 -22.72 5.31 -5.37
N PRO A 306 -22.97 5.33 -4.04
CA PRO A 306 -23.78 6.35 -3.40
C PRO A 306 -23.38 7.77 -3.82
N SER A 307 -24.36 8.66 -4.01
CA SER A 307 -24.12 10.05 -4.44
C SER A 307 -23.37 10.89 -3.40
N THR A 308 -23.20 10.39 -2.18
CA THR A 308 -22.37 10.99 -1.14
C THR A 308 -20.89 10.66 -1.32
N ASN A 309 -20.51 9.75 -2.20
CA ASN A 309 -19.11 9.46 -2.48
C ASN A 309 -18.53 10.47 -3.46
N ARG A 310 -17.27 10.85 -3.26
CA ARG A 310 -16.47 11.69 -4.16
C ARG A 310 -15.21 10.97 -4.58
N LEU A 311 -14.84 11.10 -5.84
CA LEU A 311 -13.63 10.51 -6.42
C LEU A 311 -12.72 11.63 -6.92
N VAL A 312 -11.46 11.59 -6.52
CA VAL A 312 -10.42 12.47 -7.06
C VAL A 312 -9.40 11.60 -7.79
N THR A 313 -9.27 11.81 -9.10
CA THR A 313 -8.20 11.21 -9.89
C THR A 313 -6.95 12.07 -9.80
N VAL A 314 -5.87 11.50 -9.28
CA VAL A 314 -4.58 12.16 -9.15
C VAL A 314 -3.66 11.66 -10.27
N LEU A 315 -3.26 12.57 -11.15
CA LEU A 315 -2.30 12.32 -12.22
C LEU A 315 -0.90 12.38 -11.63
N ALA A 316 -0.26 11.21 -11.44
CA ALA A 316 0.94 11.09 -10.62
C ALA A 316 2.26 11.35 -11.37
N GLY A 317 2.22 11.68 -12.67
CA GLY A 317 3.39 12.00 -13.49
C GLY A 317 3.85 10.84 -14.38
N SER A 318 4.87 11.13 -15.19
CA SER A 318 5.50 10.16 -16.09
C SER A 318 6.20 9.02 -15.34
N GLU A 319 6.40 7.91 -16.04
CA GLU A 319 7.19 6.76 -15.53
C GLU A 319 8.53 7.19 -14.94
N TYR A 320 9.27 8.05 -15.65
CA TYR A 320 10.55 8.57 -15.19
C TYR A 320 10.42 9.33 -13.86
N PHE A 321 9.40 10.20 -13.75
CA PHE A 321 9.15 10.96 -12.53
C PHE A 321 8.74 10.04 -11.37
N TRP A 322 7.83 9.09 -11.63
CA TRP A 322 7.38 8.07 -10.66
C TRP A 322 8.54 7.27 -10.06
N THR A 323 9.44 6.76 -10.91
CA THR A 323 10.54 5.88 -10.51
C THR A 323 11.62 6.61 -9.69
N HIS A 324 11.85 7.90 -9.93
CA HIS A 324 13.04 8.59 -9.41
C HIS A 324 12.78 9.72 -8.42
N LYS A 325 11.66 10.44 -8.53
CA LYS A 325 11.51 11.76 -7.86
C LYS A 325 10.13 12.02 -7.29
N ASN A 326 9.27 11.00 -7.25
CA ASN A 326 7.87 11.24 -6.93
C ASN A 326 7.63 11.37 -5.41
N PRO A 327 7.16 12.53 -4.93
CA PRO A 327 6.95 12.79 -3.51
C PRO A 327 5.82 11.96 -2.88
N PHE A 328 4.86 11.44 -3.66
CA PHE A 328 3.81 10.56 -3.12
C PHE A 328 4.37 9.30 -2.46
N ARG A 329 5.55 8.84 -2.88
CA ARG A 329 6.20 7.62 -2.35
C ARG A 329 6.67 7.80 -0.91
N ASP A 330 7.06 9.02 -0.55
CA ASP A 330 7.67 9.34 0.74
C ASP A 330 6.78 10.21 1.62
N ASP A 331 5.65 10.67 1.10
CA ASP A 331 4.61 11.32 1.86
C ASP A 331 4.20 10.50 3.10
N ARG A 332 4.05 11.17 4.24
CA ARG A 332 3.76 10.53 5.54
C ARG A 332 2.40 9.84 5.55
N ASP A 333 1.41 10.47 4.94
CA ASP A 333 -0.01 10.12 5.05
C ASP A 333 -0.43 9.26 3.85
N LEU A 334 -0.10 9.70 2.63
CA LEU A 334 -0.42 9.01 1.39
C LEU A 334 0.46 7.77 1.17
N ARG A 335 1.80 7.92 1.25
CA ARG A 335 2.81 6.86 1.07
C ARG A 335 2.47 5.83 -0.03
N ILE A 336 2.28 6.30 -1.25
CA ILE A 336 1.87 5.48 -2.40
C ILE A 336 3.10 4.76 -2.98
N LYS A 337 3.17 3.42 -2.88
CA LYS A 337 4.36 2.67 -3.34
C LYS A 337 4.27 2.18 -4.79
N SER A 338 3.08 2.17 -5.38
CA SER A 338 2.84 1.70 -6.76
C SER A 338 1.70 2.47 -7.42
N LEU A 339 1.69 2.50 -8.74
CA LEU A 339 0.54 2.91 -9.55
C LEU A 339 0.05 1.68 -10.32
N PRO A 340 -1.25 1.61 -10.67
CA PRO A 340 -2.33 2.44 -10.10
C PRO A 340 -2.63 2.10 -8.63
N THR A 341 -3.17 3.07 -7.88
CA THR A 341 -3.58 2.88 -6.47
C THR A 341 -4.86 3.67 -6.15
N LEU A 342 -5.79 3.05 -5.43
CA LEU A 342 -7.01 3.68 -4.90
C LEU A 342 -6.98 3.61 -3.36
N LEU A 343 -7.43 4.65 -2.67
CA LEU A 343 -7.60 4.64 -1.22
C LEU A 343 -8.77 5.53 -0.79
N LYS A 344 -9.29 5.29 0.41
CA LYS A 344 -10.21 6.21 1.09
C LYS A 344 -9.45 7.18 1.97
N TRP A 345 -9.78 8.47 1.90
CA TRP A 345 -9.27 9.53 2.75
C TRP A 345 -10.31 9.92 3.80
N HIS A 346 -9.92 9.97 5.08
CA HIS A 346 -10.84 10.25 6.20
C HIS A 346 -10.80 11.70 6.69
N GLY A 347 -9.90 12.53 6.14
CA GLY A 347 -9.86 13.96 6.44
C GLY A 347 -8.53 14.40 7.05
N LYS A 348 -8.59 15.41 7.92
CA LYS A 348 -7.42 16.23 8.28
C LYS A 348 -6.34 15.52 9.10
N SER A 349 -6.62 14.35 9.68
CA SER A 349 -5.61 13.55 10.40
C SER A 349 -4.63 12.84 9.48
N GLY A 350 -4.83 12.88 8.16
CA GLY A 350 -4.03 12.07 7.24
C GLY A 350 -4.44 10.59 7.20
N GLU A 351 -5.55 10.26 7.86
CA GLU A 351 -6.01 8.89 7.97
C GLU A 351 -6.53 8.35 6.64
N THR A 352 -6.13 7.12 6.36
CA THR A 352 -6.48 6.41 5.12
C THR A 352 -6.83 4.97 5.40
N SER A 353 -7.75 4.43 4.60
CA SER A 353 -8.13 3.02 4.66
C SER A 353 -8.50 2.48 3.29
N GLY A 354 -8.78 1.17 3.22
CA GLY A 354 -9.35 0.56 2.01
C GLY A 354 -8.46 0.70 0.79
N MET A 355 -7.15 0.59 0.98
CA MET A 355 -6.20 0.77 -0.10
C MET A 355 -6.18 -0.46 -1.01
N LEU A 356 -6.37 -0.23 -2.30
CA LEU A 356 -6.27 -1.21 -3.37
C LEU A 356 -5.22 -0.74 -4.37
N PHE A 357 -4.51 -1.67 -4.98
CA PHE A 357 -3.44 -1.37 -5.94
C PHE A 357 -3.34 -2.47 -7.00
N SER A 358 -2.82 -2.10 -8.18
CA SER A 358 -2.55 -3.06 -9.27
C SER A 358 -3.76 -3.98 -9.56
N GLU A 359 -3.57 -5.29 -9.67
CA GLU A 359 -4.60 -6.29 -9.97
C GLU A 359 -5.85 -6.21 -9.07
N SER A 360 -5.70 -5.83 -7.79
CA SER A 360 -6.85 -5.72 -6.86
C SER A 360 -7.84 -4.61 -7.25
N LEU A 361 -7.44 -3.67 -8.11
CA LEU A 361 -8.32 -2.65 -8.69
C LEU A 361 -9.16 -3.18 -9.85
N LEU A 362 -8.80 -4.35 -10.40
CA LEU A 362 -9.57 -5.02 -11.44
C LEU A 362 -10.66 -5.93 -10.85
N ASP A 363 -10.56 -6.25 -9.56
CA ASP A 363 -11.55 -7.02 -8.82
C ASP A 363 -12.76 -6.13 -8.45
N GLU A 364 -13.77 -6.10 -9.32
CA GLU A 364 -15.01 -5.36 -9.10
C GLU A 364 -15.62 -5.55 -7.69
N PRO A 365 -15.64 -6.76 -7.09
CA PRO A 365 -16.21 -6.94 -5.76
C PRO A 365 -15.50 -6.12 -4.66
N PHE A 366 -14.18 -5.97 -4.72
CA PHE A 366 -13.44 -5.12 -3.77
C PHE A 366 -13.80 -3.65 -3.94
N LEU A 367 -13.89 -3.17 -5.17
CA LEU A 367 -14.29 -1.78 -5.45
C LEU A 367 -15.73 -1.50 -4.98
N ARG A 368 -16.65 -2.43 -5.25
CA ARG A 368 -18.05 -2.31 -4.81
C ARG A 368 -18.17 -2.30 -3.29
N TYR A 369 -17.38 -3.13 -2.61
CA TYR A 369 -17.31 -3.14 -1.16
C TYR A 369 -16.75 -1.84 -0.59
N LEU A 370 -15.63 -1.37 -1.15
CA LEU A 370 -14.99 -0.10 -0.77
C LEU A 370 -15.92 1.11 -0.95
N PHE A 371 -16.58 1.20 -2.10
CA PHE A 371 -17.51 2.28 -2.43
C PHE A 371 -18.91 2.10 -1.84
N LYS A 372 -19.20 0.96 -1.20
CA LYS A 372 -20.52 0.63 -0.63
C LYS A 372 -21.66 0.70 -1.64
N ASN A 373 -21.42 0.13 -2.82
CA ASN A 373 -22.40 0.12 -3.91
C ASN A 373 -23.64 -0.72 -3.56
N ALA A 374 -24.82 -0.10 -3.66
CA ALA A 374 -26.10 -0.72 -3.34
C ALA A 374 -27.06 -0.84 -4.56
N ASP A 375 -26.59 -0.53 -5.77
CA ASP A 375 -27.36 -0.63 -7.02
C ASP A 375 -27.80 -2.07 -7.35
N ARG A 376 -27.06 -3.06 -6.85
CA ARG A 376 -27.39 -4.48 -6.89
C ARG A 376 -26.83 -5.21 -5.67
N PRO A 377 -27.42 -6.35 -5.27
CA PRO A 377 -26.83 -7.23 -4.28
C PRO A 377 -25.43 -7.66 -4.69
N ASP A 378 -24.55 -7.79 -3.71
CA ASP A 378 -23.24 -8.40 -3.93
C ASP A 378 -23.40 -9.91 -4.18
N GLN A 379 -22.61 -10.46 -5.10
CA GLN A 379 -22.73 -11.86 -5.51
C GLN A 379 -22.16 -12.86 -4.49
N PHE A 380 -21.25 -12.41 -3.62
CA PHE A 380 -20.58 -13.26 -2.63
C PHE A 380 -20.92 -12.88 -1.20
N LEU A 381 -21.31 -11.62 -0.96
CA LEU A 381 -21.76 -11.18 0.35
C LEU A 381 -23.27 -11.39 0.50
N ASN A 382 -23.66 -12.11 1.55
CA ASN A 382 -25.05 -12.18 2.00
C ASN A 382 -25.18 -11.32 3.28
N PRO A 383 -25.80 -10.12 3.21
CA PRO A 383 -25.86 -9.20 4.34
C PRO A 383 -26.46 -9.80 5.62
N ALA A 384 -27.50 -10.63 5.49
CA ALA A 384 -28.12 -11.30 6.63
C ALA A 384 -27.16 -12.31 7.27
N ALA A 385 -26.44 -13.10 6.46
CA ALA A 385 -25.48 -14.07 6.95
C ALA A 385 -24.19 -13.42 7.50
N MET A 386 -23.79 -12.25 6.98
CA MET A 386 -22.59 -11.54 7.46
C MET A 386 -22.72 -11.12 8.92
N VAL A 387 -23.84 -10.48 9.27
CA VAL A 387 -24.04 -9.88 10.60
C VAL A 387 -24.31 -10.95 11.67
N GLU A 388 -24.97 -12.03 11.30
CA GLU A 388 -25.40 -13.03 12.29
C GLU A 388 -24.39 -14.15 12.52
N THR A 389 -23.42 -14.33 11.61
CA THR A 389 -22.57 -15.54 11.64
C THR A 389 -21.08 -15.29 11.51
N LYS A 390 -20.57 -14.09 11.21
CA LYS A 390 -19.11 -13.92 11.05
C LYS A 390 -18.63 -12.74 11.84
N GLU A 391 -17.53 -12.94 12.57
CA GLU A 391 -17.01 -11.91 13.46
C GLU A 391 -15.53 -11.64 13.15
N ILE A 392 -15.19 -10.35 13.08
CA ILE A 392 -13.81 -9.88 13.08
C ILE A 392 -13.60 -9.07 14.35
N ILE A 393 -12.70 -9.51 15.23
CA ILE A 393 -12.25 -8.71 16.37
C ILE A 393 -10.86 -8.16 16.08
N THR A 394 -10.55 -6.97 16.58
CA THR A 394 -9.20 -6.38 16.49
C THR A 394 -8.61 -6.25 17.87
N VAL A 395 -7.39 -6.75 18.03
CA VAL A 395 -6.59 -6.66 19.26
C VAL A 395 -5.29 -5.95 18.95
N GLN A 396 -4.80 -5.11 19.86
CA GLN A 396 -3.66 -4.21 19.64
C GLN A 396 -2.47 -4.51 20.54
N THR A 397 -2.65 -5.41 21.52
CA THR A 397 -1.61 -5.79 22.46
C THR A 397 -1.42 -7.30 22.50
N ARG A 398 -0.30 -7.75 23.05
CA ARG A 398 -0.03 -9.18 23.21
C ARG A 398 -1.01 -9.78 24.21
N GLU A 399 -1.28 -9.02 25.27
CA GLU A 399 -2.18 -9.40 26.35
C GLU A 399 -3.62 -9.56 25.86
N GLU A 400 -4.11 -8.65 25.01
CA GLU A 400 -5.43 -8.77 24.38
C GLU A 400 -5.51 -9.97 23.43
N TYR A 401 -4.45 -10.23 22.65
CA TYR A 401 -4.36 -11.41 21.79
C TYR A 401 -4.41 -12.71 22.61
N ASP A 402 -3.60 -12.81 23.66
CA ASP A 402 -3.58 -13.99 24.53
C ASP A 402 -4.95 -14.16 25.23
N HIS A 403 -5.57 -13.07 25.69
CA HIS A 403 -6.91 -13.10 26.28
C HIS A 403 -7.97 -13.60 25.31
N ALA A 404 -8.00 -13.08 24.07
CA ALA A 404 -8.96 -13.51 23.05
C ALA A 404 -8.80 -14.99 22.70
N LEU A 405 -7.57 -15.50 22.68
CA LEU A 405 -7.31 -16.93 22.54
C LEU A 405 -7.83 -17.73 23.74
N GLU A 406 -7.58 -17.29 24.96
CA GLU A 406 -8.10 -17.96 26.16
C GLU A 406 -9.63 -17.98 26.21
N GLU A 407 -10.31 -16.89 25.86
CA GLU A 407 -11.77 -16.85 25.74
C GLU A 407 -12.27 -17.86 24.71
N TYR A 408 -11.64 -17.90 23.53
CA TYR A 408 -11.98 -18.88 22.49
C TYR A 408 -11.74 -20.34 22.95
N LYS A 409 -10.72 -20.62 23.78
CA LYS A 409 -10.56 -21.97 24.39
C LYS A 409 -11.76 -22.37 25.24
N GLN A 410 -12.39 -21.42 25.92
CA GLN A 410 -13.54 -21.68 26.79
C GLN A 410 -14.86 -21.85 26.04
N GLU A 411 -14.93 -21.53 24.73
CA GLU A 411 -16.14 -21.75 23.93
C GLU A 411 -16.58 -23.22 23.95
N ALA A 412 -17.89 -23.46 24.03
CA ALA A 412 -18.46 -24.81 24.01
C ALA A 412 -18.38 -25.41 22.59
N ALA A 413 -18.34 -26.74 22.50
CA ALA A 413 -18.38 -27.45 21.23
C ALA A 413 -19.81 -27.47 20.62
N PRO A 414 -19.95 -27.39 19.28
CA PRO A 414 -18.90 -27.20 18.29
C PRO A 414 -18.38 -25.75 18.28
N ARG A 415 -17.05 -25.59 18.32
CA ARG A 415 -16.42 -24.27 18.32
C ARG A 415 -16.45 -23.64 16.92
N ARG A 416 -16.46 -22.31 16.93
CA ARG A 416 -16.36 -21.45 15.75
C ARG A 416 -15.03 -21.64 15.02
N PRO A 417 -14.96 -21.74 13.68
CA PRO A 417 -13.67 -21.75 12.98
C PRO A 417 -12.87 -20.47 13.29
N LEU A 418 -11.63 -20.64 13.78
CA LEU A 418 -10.77 -19.53 14.19
C LEU A 418 -9.63 -19.29 13.18
N TYR A 419 -9.53 -18.04 12.74
CA TYR A 419 -8.45 -17.53 11.89
C TYR A 419 -7.71 -16.40 12.60
N LEU A 420 -6.40 -16.31 12.38
CA LEU A 420 -5.58 -15.22 12.89
C LEU A 420 -5.00 -14.43 11.72
N TYR A 421 -5.11 -13.11 11.79
CA TYR A 421 -4.59 -12.19 10.78
C TYR A 421 -3.73 -11.12 11.44
N PHE A 422 -2.42 -11.32 11.42
CA PHE A 422 -1.43 -10.43 11.97
C PHE A 422 -1.10 -9.32 10.98
N VAL A 423 -1.29 -8.09 11.39
CA VAL A 423 -1.00 -6.88 10.62
C VAL A 423 -0.11 -5.95 11.44
N SER A 424 0.55 -5.01 10.77
CA SER A 424 1.28 -3.94 11.45
C SER A 424 0.36 -3.12 12.33
N GLY A 425 0.86 -2.65 13.48
CA GLY A 425 0.22 -1.56 14.21
C GLY A 425 0.14 -0.28 13.38
N ARG A 426 -0.51 0.73 13.97
CA ARG A 426 -0.85 1.99 13.32
C ARG A 426 0.04 3.12 13.78
N ILE A 427 0.33 4.04 12.87
CA ILE A 427 1.05 5.27 13.17
C ILE A 427 0.11 6.18 13.95
N ALA A 428 0.52 6.60 15.15
CA ALA A 428 -0.34 7.35 16.09
C ALA A 428 -0.98 8.61 15.48
N ASP A 429 -0.24 9.33 14.64
CA ASP A 429 -0.70 10.62 14.10
C ASP A 429 -1.80 10.50 13.03
N ASN A 430 -1.83 9.39 12.29
CA ASN A 430 -2.70 9.24 11.11
C ASN A 430 -3.40 7.88 11.00
N ASN A 431 -3.33 7.05 12.04
CA ASN A 431 -3.97 5.74 12.12
C ASN A 431 -3.66 4.78 10.95
N ARG A 432 -2.64 5.08 10.14
CA ARG A 432 -2.25 4.26 8.98
C ARG A 432 -1.38 3.10 9.44
N PRO A 433 -1.59 1.86 8.93
CA PRO A 433 -0.64 0.77 9.16
C PRO A 433 0.76 1.15 8.69
N TRP A 434 1.79 0.92 9.51
CA TRP A 434 3.16 1.24 9.08
C TRP A 434 3.67 0.32 7.96
N CYS A 435 3.11 -0.89 7.83
CA CYS A 435 3.44 -1.81 6.76
C CYS A 435 2.57 -1.54 5.52
N PRO A 436 3.17 -1.20 4.35
CA PRO A 436 2.42 -1.01 3.11
C PRO A 436 1.60 -2.24 2.71
N TYR A 437 2.16 -3.44 2.85
CA TYR A 437 1.47 -4.68 2.48
C TYR A 437 0.29 -5.01 3.39
N CYS A 438 0.33 -4.62 4.67
CA CYS A 438 -0.83 -4.74 5.55
C CYS A 438 -1.96 -3.83 5.06
N ARG A 439 -1.63 -2.58 4.71
CA ARG A 439 -2.60 -1.62 4.18
C ARG A 439 -3.27 -2.10 2.89
N TYR A 440 -2.53 -2.79 2.02
CA TYR A 440 -3.07 -3.37 0.78
C TYR A 440 -3.96 -4.60 1.00
N SER A 441 -3.79 -5.31 2.11
CA SER A 441 -4.48 -6.58 2.36
C SER A 441 -5.66 -6.43 3.31
N GLU A 442 -5.75 -5.34 4.09
CA GLU A 442 -6.84 -5.10 5.04
C GLU A 442 -8.23 -5.26 4.42
N LEU A 443 -8.53 -4.52 3.34
CA LEU A 443 -9.86 -4.58 2.71
C LEU A 443 -10.10 -5.89 1.95
N PRO A 444 -9.17 -6.37 1.11
CA PRO A 444 -9.34 -7.67 0.46
C PRO A 444 -9.57 -8.82 1.44
N MET A 445 -8.84 -8.85 2.56
CA MET A 445 -9.00 -9.87 3.61
C MET A 445 -10.35 -9.77 4.30
N GLU A 446 -10.76 -8.56 4.72
CA GLU A 446 -12.05 -8.32 5.35
C GLU A 446 -13.21 -8.77 4.45
N TYR A 447 -13.20 -8.31 3.19
CA TYR A 447 -14.19 -8.72 2.20
C TYR A 447 -14.24 -10.24 2.05
N SER A 448 -13.07 -10.86 1.87
CA SER A 448 -12.96 -12.29 1.56
C SER A 448 -13.36 -13.16 2.75
N PHE A 449 -13.08 -12.72 3.97
CA PHE A 449 -13.55 -13.39 5.19
C PHE A 449 -15.07 -13.43 5.21
N TYR A 450 -15.73 -12.29 5.03
CA TYR A 450 -17.18 -12.25 5.02
C TYR A 450 -17.80 -13.03 3.86
N ALA A 451 -17.17 -12.99 2.68
CA ALA A 451 -17.64 -13.67 1.48
C ALA A 451 -17.48 -15.20 1.54
N PHE A 452 -16.34 -15.70 2.06
CA PHE A 452 -15.93 -17.08 1.80
C PHE A 452 -15.64 -17.90 3.06
N ALA A 453 -15.41 -17.29 4.23
CA ALA A 453 -15.22 -18.07 5.45
C ALA A 453 -16.49 -18.89 5.78
N PRO A 454 -16.35 -19.99 6.53
CA PRO A 454 -17.51 -20.71 7.06
C PRO A 454 -18.46 -19.81 7.86
N PRO A 455 -19.75 -20.16 7.95
CA PRO A 455 -20.63 -19.58 8.95
C PRO A 455 -20.06 -19.79 10.36
N ASN A 456 -20.36 -18.86 11.26
CA ASN A 456 -19.88 -18.81 12.64
C ASN A 456 -18.35 -18.70 12.76
N ALA A 457 -17.64 -18.24 11.73
CA ALA A 457 -16.19 -18.04 11.80
C ALA A 457 -15.82 -16.80 12.62
N LEU A 458 -14.67 -16.88 13.30
CA LEU A 458 -14.02 -15.77 14.01
C LEU A 458 -12.66 -15.48 13.34
N LEU A 459 -12.43 -14.22 12.99
CA LEU A 459 -11.12 -13.70 12.59
C LEU A 459 -10.59 -12.75 13.65
N ILE A 460 -9.48 -13.12 14.28
CA ILE A 460 -8.77 -12.22 15.19
C ILE A 460 -7.72 -11.46 14.36
N ARG A 461 -7.98 -10.18 14.11
CA ARG A 461 -7.01 -9.25 13.53
C ARG A 461 -6.08 -8.75 14.63
N VAL A 462 -4.82 -9.17 14.58
CA VAL A 462 -3.81 -8.82 15.57
C VAL A 462 -2.93 -7.70 15.03
N GLU A 463 -3.05 -6.50 15.56
CA GLU A 463 -2.10 -5.42 15.33
C GLU A 463 -0.86 -5.69 16.19
N VAL A 464 0.31 -5.85 15.56
CA VAL A 464 1.56 -6.22 16.25
C VAL A 464 2.19 -5.01 16.97
N THR A 465 3.42 -4.63 16.64
CA THR A 465 4.06 -3.46 17.25
C THR A 465 3.52 -2.15 16.65
N PRO A 466 3.48 -1.06 17.44
CA PRO A 466 3.10 0.28 16.96
C PRO A 466 4.01 0.84 15.86
N SER A 467 5.28 0.41 15.81
CA SER A 467 6.26 0.91 14.85
C SER A 467 7.06 -0.19 14.16
N TYR A 468 7.61 0.13 12.99
CA TYR A 468 8.52 -0.76 12.27
C TYR A 468 9.87 -0.92 12.97
N GLN A 469 10.34 0.12 13.68
CA GLN A 469 11.58 0.02 14.46
C GLN A 469 11.46 -1.03 15.57
N GLU A 470 10.34 -1.04 16.30
CA GLU A 470 10.05 -2.05 17.32
C GLU A 470 9.85 -3.44 16.71
N TRP A 471 9.18 -3.53 15.56
CA TRP A 471 8.98 -4.80 14.85
C TRP A 471 10.30 -5.52 14.55
N LYS A 472 11.32 -4.74 14.17
CA LYS A 472 12.65 -5.26 13.84
C LYS A 472 13.42 -5.78 15.04
N GLN A 473 13.09 -5.34 16.24
CA GLN A 473 13.70 -5.87 17.46
C GLN A 473 13.01 -7.17 17.88
N PRO A 474 13.69 -8.05 18.61
CA PRO A 474 13.03 -9.20 19.20
C PRO A 474 11.85 -8.75 20.08
N ASN A 475 10.67 -9.32 19.85
CA ASN A 475 9.43 -8.97 20.52
C ASN A 475 8.55 -10.22 20.72
N ALA A 476 7.45 -10.05 21.48
CA ALA A 476 6.57 -11.15 21.86
C ALA A 476 5.92 -11.89 20.68
N TYR A 477 5.85 -11.29 19.50
CA TYR A 477 5.27 -11.94 18.32
C TYR A 477 6.33 -12.67 17.48
N ASN A 478 7.45 -12.00 17.17
CA ASN A 478 8.48 -12.60 16.32
C ASN A 478 9.35 -13.65 17.04
N GLN A 479 9.26 -13.72 18.37
CA GLN A 479 9.87 -14.77 19.20
C GLN A 479 8.88 -15.86 19.64
N ASP A 480 7.60 -15.76 19.29
CA ASP A 480 6.61 -16.77 19.69
C ASP A 480 6.91 -18.11 19.00
N PRO A 481 7.28 -19.17 19.76
CA PRO A 481 7.58 -20.46 19.16
C PRO A 481 6.34 -21.12 18.55
N ALA A 482 5.13 -20.82 19.04
CA ALA A 482 3.90 -21.43 18.56
C ALA A 482 3.50 -20.93 17.18
N LEU A 483 3.75 -19.65 16.88
CA LEU A 483 3.50 -19.06 15.55
C LEU A 483 4.59 -19.44 14.53
N GLY A 484 5.66 -20.12 14.99
CA GLY A 484 6.96 -20.04 14.34
C GLY A 484 7.48 -18.60 14.36
N PRO A 485 8.73 -18.33 13.95
CA PRO A 485 9.22 -16.96 13.91
C PRO A 485 8.37 -16.14 12.91
N LEU A 486 7.45 -15.32 13.41
CA LEU A 486 6.65 -14.38 12.61
C LEU A 486 7.59 -13.26 12.13
N ARG A 487 8.26 -13.50 11.00
CA ARG A 487 9.28 -12.59 10.45
C ARG A 487 8.74 -11.39 9.68
N GLY A 488 7.45 -11.40 9.35
CA GLY A 488 6.83 -10.34 8.57
C GLY A 488 5.31 -10.37 8.66
N VAL A 489 4.73 -9.21 8.38
CA VAL A 489 3.30 -8.95 8.29
C VAL A 489 2.98 -8.35 6.92
N PRO A 490 1.80 -8.62 6.33
CA PRO A 490 0.69 -9.39 6.88
C PRO A 490 1.03 -10.89 7.05
N GLY A 491 0.49 -11.51 8.10
CA GLY A 491 0.61 -12.95 8.36
C GLY A 491 -0.77 -13.54 8.62
N PHE A 492 -1.09 -14.66 7.96
CA PHE A 492 -2.39 -15.31 8.12
C PHE A 492 -2.21 -16.75 8.57
N PHE A 493 -3.05 -17.17 9.53
CA PHE A 493 -3.03 -18.52 10.08
C PHE A 493 -4.45 -19.07 10.21
N SER A 494 -4.59 -20.38 9.93
CA SER A 494 -5.73 -21.16 10.41
C SER A 494 -5.34 -21.81 11.73
N THR A 495 -6.31 -21.92 12.64
CA THR A 495 -6.06 -22.42 13.99
C THR A 495 -6.82 -23.72 14.23
N LYS A 496 -6.12 -24.72 14.77
CA LYS A 496 -6.71 -25.99 15.24
C LYS A 496 -6.44 -26.13 16.73
N LEU A 497 -7.49 -26.28 17.53
CA LEU A 497 -7.38 -26.58 18.96
C LEU A 497 -7.43 -28.09 19.15
N ASP A 498 -6.41 -28.66 19.78
CA ASP A 498 -6.47 -30.04 20.25
C ASP A 498 -7.33 -30.09 21.52
N GLU A 499 -8.44 -30.83 21.47
CA GLU A 499 -9.38 -30.90 22.59
C GLU A 499 -8.83 -31.62 23.82
N GLN A 500 -7.87 -32.52 23.64
CA GLN A 500 -7.30 -33.33 24.72
C GLN A 500 -6.21 -32.54 25.45
N THR A 501 -5.29 -31.94 24.70
CA THR A 501 -4.16 -31.20 25.28
C THR A 501 -4.48 -29.72 25.53
N LYS A 502 -5.57 -29.21 24.95
CA LYS A 502 -5.94 -27.79 24.95
C LYS A 502 -4.84 -26.89 24.37
N THR A 503 -4.04 -27.43 23.45
CA THR A 503 -2.98 -26.70 22.75
C THR A 503 -3.41 -26.31 21.34
N TYR A 504 -3.01 -25.14 20.90
CA TYR A 504 -3.21 -24.71 19.52
C TYR A 504 -2.12 -25.24 18.58
N THR A 505 -2.54 -25.59 17.38
CA THR A 505 -1.69 -25.70 16.20
C THR A 505 -2.05 -24.57 15.24
N PHE A 506 -1.04 -23.82 14.82
CA PHE A 506 -1.19 -22.73 13.87
C PHE A 506 -0.62 -23.15 12.52
N GLU A 507 -1.44 -23.11 11.48
CA GLU A 507 -1.05 -23.41 10.11
C GLU A 507 -0.94 -22.09 9.34
N ARG A 508 0.29 -21.72 8.93
CA ARG A 508 0.57 -20.44 8.27
C ARG A 508 0.37 -20.53 6.75
N TYR A 509 -0.28 -19.51 6.19
CA TYR A 509 -0.44 -19.35 4.74
C TYR A 509 0.47 -18.24 4.20
N TYR A 510 1.01 -18.43 3.00
CA TYR A 510 1.97 -17.54 2.35
C TYR A 510 1.42 -16.95 1.04
N GLU A 511 0.10 -16.80 0.96
CA GLU A 511 -0.61 -16.29 -0.21
C GLU A 511 -0.49 -14.77 -0.38
N ARG A 512 -0.82 -14.29 -1.58
CA ARG A 512 -1.05 -12.86 -1.84
C ARG A 512 -2.41 -12.44 -1.30
N PHE A 513 -2.41 -11.73 -0.17
CA PHE A 513 -3.64 -11.30 0.51
C PHE A 513 -4.32 -10.08 -0.11
N ASP A 514 -3.86 -9.63 -1.27
CA ASP A 514 -4.47 -8.58 -2.07
C ASP A 514 -5.26 -9.13 -3.28
N ARG A 515 -5.20 -10.45 -3.53
CA ARG A 515 -5.82 -11.08 -4.71
C ARG A 515 -7.05 -11.88 -4.32
N LEU A 516 -8.19 -11.57 -4.95
CA LEU A 516 -9.45 -12.26 -4.68
C LEU A 516 -9.37 -13.79 -4.91
N PRO A 517 -8.75 -14.31 -6.00
CA PRO A 517 -8.67 -15.76 -6.21
C PRO A 517 -7.88 -16.49 -5.11
N SER A 518 -6.76 -15.92 -4.65
CA SER A 518 -5.94 -16.47 -3.58
C SER A 518 -6.72 -16.52 -2.26
N LEU A 519 -7.41 -15.44 -1.90
CA LEU A 519 -8.21 -15.37 -0.69
C LEU A 519 -9.46 -16.28 -0.73
N ARG A 520 -10.07 -16.43 -1.90
CA ARG A 520 -11.18 -17.37 -2.07
C ARG A 520 -10.73 -18.81 -1.83
N HIS A 521 -9.61 -19.21 -2.44
CA HIS A 521 -9.04 -20.54 -2.22
C HIS A 521 -8.68 -20.75 -0.75
N LEU A 522 -8.05 -19.75 -0.13
CA LEU A 522 -7.71 -19.75 1.29
C LEU A 522 -8.92 -20.08 2.17
N PHE A 523 -10.07 -19.44 2.01
CA PHE A 523 -11.20 -19.71 2.90
C PHE A 523 -12.04 -20.94 2.54
N LEU A 524 -12.14 -21.30 1.25
CA LEU A 524 -12.94 -22.45 0.80
C LEU A 524 -12.26 -23.80 1.07
N ASP A 525 -10.93 -23.86 0.98
CA ASP A 525 -10.19 -25.12 1.19
C ASP A 525 -10.00 -25.44 2.68
N LEU A 526 -10.22 -24.46 3.55
CA LEU A 526 -10.11 -24.61 5.00
C LEU A 526 -11.37 -25.13 5.66
N VAL A 527 -12.43 -25.35 4.89
CA VAL A 527 -13.64 -26.03 5.39
C VAL A 527 -13.33 -27.53 5.44
N PRO A 528 -13.28 -28.15 6.63
CA PRO A 528 -13.20 -29.60 6.72
C PRO A 528 -14.41 -30.19 5.99
N LYS A 529 -14.16 -31.05 5.00
CA LYS A 529 -15.23 -31.77 4.29
C LYS A 529 -15.96 -32.75 5.19
#